data_AF-A0A2G8KME2-F1
#
_entry.id   AF-A0A2G8KME2-F1
#
_cell.length_a   1.000
_cell.length_b   1.000
_cell.length_c   1.000
_cell.angle_alpha   90.00
_cell.angle_beta   90.00
_cell.angle_gamma   90.00
#
_symmetry.space_group_name_H-M   'P 1'
#
loop_
_entity.id
_entity.type
_entity.pdbx_description
1 polymer ?
#
loop_
_entity_poly.entity_id
_entity_poly.type
_entity_poly.pdbx_seq_one_letter_code
_entity_poly.pdbx_strand_id
1 'polypeptide(L)'
;MVRDASSYLYQATKKRAYFKNVTILIPDTWQDKPEYESPKNATFEGADVIIAPRNPRYVPDANVPPTPYTKHYEGCGKQAVHIHLTQQFLLEPFSETLYGNRGRAFVHEWAHLRWGLFNEYSDEITDTDNAQSFYYSLEEQVWKSTRSSCKQELAKKPSLAYQSRKLTEVSLLDSY
;
A
#
# COMPACT_ATOMS: atom_id res chain seq x y z
N MET A 1 8.33 -11.77 -0.35
CA MET A 1 7.51 -10.56 -0.09
C MET A 1 6.58 -10.72 1.11
N VAL A 2 5.40 -11.36 1.01
CA VAL A 2 4.38 -11.30 2.10
C VAL A 2 4.84 -11.98 3.40
N ARG A 3 5.57 -13.10 3.30
CA ARG A 3 6.17 -13.76 4.48
C ARG A 3 7.19 -12.85 5.18
N ASP A 4 8.06 -12.22 4.40
CA ASP A 4 9.08 -11.29 4.92
C ASP A 4 8.42 -10.07 5.56
N ALA A 5 7.39 -9.53 4.91
CA ALA A 5 6.57 -8.44 5.42
C ALA A 5 5.90 -8.79 6.74
N SER A 6 5.34 -10.00 6.87
CA SER A 6 4.69 -10.48 8.09
C SER A 6 5.68 -10.54 9.26
N SER A 7 6.86 -11.11 9.03
CA SER A 7 7.93 -11.17 10.02
C SER A 7 8.40 -9.78 10.44
N TYR A 8 8.62 -8.89 9.47
CA TYR A 8 9.05 -7.52 9.72
C TYR A 8 8.00 -6.71 10.50
N LEU A 9 6.73 -6.74 10.07
CA LEU A 9 5.62 -6.08 10.75
C LEU A 9 5.48 -6.55 12.20
N TYR A 10 5.62 -7.85 12.44
CA TYR A 10 5.56 -8.42 13.78
C TYR A 10 6.65 -7.87 14.68
N GLN A 11 7.89 -7.80 14.20
CA GLN A 11 8.99 -7.22 14.97
C GLN A 11 8.83 -5.71 15.18
N ALA A 12 8.52 -4.96 14.11
CA ALA A 12 8.37 -3.51 14.13
C ALA A 12 7.25 -3.05 15.07
N THR A 13 6.16 -3.83 15.15
CA THR A 13 5.02 -3.51 16.03
C THR A 13 5.18 -4.03 17.45
N LYS A 14 6.37 -4.48 17.87
CA LYS A 14 6.60 -5.10 19.19
C LYS A 14 5.68 -6.32 19.42
N LYS A 15 5.60 -7.19 18.40
CA LYS A 15 4.86 -8.46 18.42
C LYS A 15 3.33 -8.31 18.44
N ARG A 16 2.78 -7.24 17.86
CA ARG A 16 1.34 -6.93 17.94
C ARG A 16 0.56 -7.17 16.65
N ALA A 17 1.20 -7.06 15.48
CA ALA A 17 0.52 -7.25 14.20
C ALA A 17 1.35 -8.12 13.25
N TYR A 18 0.69 -9.01 12.50
CA TYR A 18 1.30 -9.84 11.48
C TYR A 18 0.23 -10.28 10.46
N PHE A 19 0.66 -10.68 9.26
CA PHE A 19 -0.23 -11.29 8.28
C PHE A 19 -0.42 -12.76 8.63
N LYS A 20 -1.62 -13.12 9.07
CA LYS A 20 -1.98 -14.50 9.41
C LYS A 20 -2.38 -15.27 8.17
N ASN A 21 -3.40 -14.81 7.45
CA ASN A 21 -3.92 -15.46 6.27
C ASN A 21 -3.92 -14.50 5.10
N VAL A 22 -3.58 -15.03 3.93
CA VAL A 22 -3.48 -14.28 2.70
C VAL A 22 -4.28 -15.02 1.67
N THR A 23 -5.26 -14.31 1.16
CA THR A 23 -6.14 -14.75 0.11
C THR A 23 -5.63 -14.18 -1.21
N ILE A 24 -5.49 -15.02 -2.24
CA ILE A 24 -5.08 -14.55 -3.57
C ILE A 24 -6.22 -14.75 -4.55
N LEU A 25 -6.71 -13.65 -5.13
CA LEU A 25 -7.65 -13.74 -6.24
C LEU A 25 -6.88 -14.07 -7.52
N ILE A 26 -7.31 -15.07 -8.28
CA ILE A 26 -6.69 -15.47 -9.56
C ILE A 26 -7.63 -15.15 -10.73
N PRO A 27 -7.09 -14.69 -11.88
CA PRO A 27 -7.89 -14.42 -13.07
C PRO A 27 -8.59 -15.68 -13.59
N ASP A 28 -9.79 -15.52 -14.15
CA ASP A 28 -10.53 -16.58 -14.83
C ASP A 28 -9.89 -17.01 -16.17
N THR A 29 -9.01 -16.17 -16.71
CA THR A 29 -8.19 -16.47 -17.89
C THR A 29 -7.09 -17.51 -17.62
N TRP A 30 -6.79 -17.81 -16.35
CA TRP A 30 -5.82 -18.84 -16.00
C TRP A 30 -6.45 -20.22 -16.10
N GLN A 31 -5.64 -21.20 -16.52
CA GLN A 31 -6.11 -22.59 -16.61
C GLN A 31 -6.42 -23.12 -15.21
N ASP A 32 -7.60 -23.74 -15.07
CA ASP A 32 -8.08 -24.22 -13.78
C ASP A 32 -7.18 -25.31 -13.20
N LYS A 33 -7.03 -25.31 -11.86
CA LYS A 33 -6.22 -26.28 -11.13
C LYS A 33 -7.00 -26.82 -9.94
N PRO A 34 -6.75 -28.08 -9.52
CA PRO A 34 -7.45 -28.68 -8.38
C PRO A 34 -7.29 -27.92 -7.05
N GLU A 35 -6.23 -27.11 -6.92
CA GLU A 35 -6.02 -26.30 -5.72
C GLU A 35 -6.91 -25.05 -5.66
N TYR A 36 -7.59 -24.70 -6.76
CA TYR A 36 -8.38 -23.48 -6.88
C TYR A 36 -9.76 -23.65 -6.25
N GLU A 37 -10.16 -22.63 -5.49
CA GLU A 37 -11.44 -22.61 -4.78
C GLU A 37 -12.37 -21.52 -5.32
N SER A 38 -13.64 -21.61 -4.95
CA SER A 38 -14.61 -20.56 -5.28
C SER A 38 -14.34 -19.28 -4.49
N PRO A 39 -14.55 -18.09 -5.09
CA PRO A 39 -14.31 -16.82 -4.46
C PRO A 39 -14.95 -16.54 -3.11
N LYS A 40 -16.08 -17.21 -2.87
CA LYS A 40 -17.09 -16.78 -1.91
C LYS A 40 -17.38 -15.28 -2.14
N ASN A 41 -17.06 -14.43 -1.17
CA ASN A 41 -17.37 -13.00 -1.17
C ASN A 41 -16.18 -12.09 -1.57
N ALA A 42 -14.98 -12.64 -1.82
CA ALA A 42 -13.86 -11.79 -2.21
C ALA A 42 -13.95 -11.41 -3.68
N THR A 43 -13.71 -10.13 -3.96
CA THR A 43 -13.80 -9.50 -5.29
C THR A 43 -12.57 -8.64 -5.53
N PHE A 44 -12.28 -8.34 -6.79
CA PHE A 44 -11.16 -7.47 -7.16
C PHE A 44 -11.28 -6.08 -6.51
N GLU A 45 -12.49 -5.49 -6.52
CA GLU A 45 -12.75 -4.15 -5.99
C GLU A 45 -12.54 -4.07 -4.48
N GLY A 46 -12.92 -5.16 -3.80
CA GLY A 46 -12.84 -5.26 -2.35
C GLY A 46 -11.48 -5.76 -1.86
N ALA A 47 -10.50 -5.96 -2.75
CA ALA A 47 -9.20 -6.45 -2.37
C ALA A 47 -8.35 -5.34 -1.71
N ASP A 48 -7.72 -5.66 -0.58
CA ASP A 48 -6.76 -4.78 0.09
C ASP A 48 -5.54 -4.47 -0.78
N VAL A 49 -5.20 -5.40 -1.69
CA VAL A 49 -4.06 -5.29 -2.60
C VAL A 49 -4.52 -5.71 -3.99
N ILE A 50 -4.36 -4.81 -4.95
CA ILE A 50 -4.59 -5.09 -6.37
C ILE A 50 -3.27 -5.19 -7.11
N ILE A 51 -3.18 -6.17 -8.00
CA ILE A 51 -2.06 -6.31 -8.94
C ILE A 51 -2.61 -5.94 -10.31
N ALA A 52 -2.21 -4.78 -10.82
CA ALA A 52 -2.75 -4.23 -12.05
C ALA A 52 -1.68 -3.51 -12.86
N PRO A 53 -1.91 -3.28 -14.17
CA PRO A 53 -1.03 -2.45 -14.98
C PRO A 53 -0.80 -1.07 -14.36
N ARG A 54 0.28 -0.41 -14.81
CA ARG A 54 0.61 0.95 -14.41
C ARG A 54 -0.59 1.88 -14.64
N ASN A 55 -0.87 2.74 -13.67
CA ASN A 55 -1.90 3.76 -13.79
C ASN A 55 -1.26 5.10 -14.19
N PRO A 56 -1.48 5.60 -15.43
CA PRO A 56 -0.90 6.84 -15.92
C PRO A 56 -1.25 8.08 -15.09
N ARG A 57 -2.32 8.02 -14.28
CA ARG A 57 -2.73 9.11 -13.40
C ARG A 57 -1.77 9.33 -12.24
N TYR A 58 -1.17 8.27 -11.69
CA TYR A 58 -0.29 8.33 -10.53
C TYR A 58 1.18 8.29 -10.90
N VAL A 59 1.51 7.64 -12.03
CA VAL A 59 2.84 7.68 -12.63
C VAL A 59 2.60 8.08 -14.08
N PRO A 60 2.82 9.35 -14.48
CA PRO A 60 2.57 9.82 -15.85
C PRO A 60 3.72 9.48 -16.82
N ASP A 61 4.97 9.65 -16.41
CA ASP A 61 6.15 9.37 -17.26
C ASP A 61 6.44 7.87 -17.41
N ALA A 62 6.21 7.32 -18.61
CA ALA A 62 6.33 5.89 -18.91
C ALA A 62 7.75 5.35 -18.78
N ASN A 63 8.76 6.24 -18.73
CA ASN A 63 10.15 5.87 -18.53
C ASN A 63 10.49 5.73 -17.03
N VAL A 64 9.61 6.17 -16.13
CA VAL A 64 9.77 5.99 -14.69
C VAL A 64 9.24 4.61 -14.30
N PRO A 65 10.04 3.81 -13.59
CA PRO A 65 9.61 2.51 -13.10
C PRO A 65 8.34 2.62 -12.25
N PRO A 66 7.36 1.72 -12.41
CA PRO A 66 6.11 1.82 -11.67
C PRO A 66 6.36 1.68 -10.17
N THR A 67 5.85 2.64 -9.42
CA THR A 67 5.99 2.72 -7.96
C THR A 67 4.80 2.02 -7.30
N PRO A 68 5.03 1.16 -6.28
CA PRO A 68 3.92 0.69 -5.44
C PRO A 68 3.30 1.90 -4.73
N TYR A 69 1.97 1.95 -4.65
CA TYR A 69 1.30 3.07 -3.97
C TYR A 69 -0.01 2.62 -3.34
N THR A 70 -0.46 3.37 -2.33
CA THR A 70 -1.74 3.17 -1.69
C THR A 70 -2.73 4.24 -2.14
N LYS A 71 -3.90 3.80 -2.61
CA LYS A 71 -4.96 4.71 -2.99
C LYS A 71 -5.68 5.20 -1.74
N HIS A 72 -5.51 6.49 -1.45
CA HIS A 72 -6.05 7.13 -0.26
C HIS A 72 -7.09 8.20 -0.63
N TYR A 73 -8.21 8.26 0.09
CA TYR A 73 -9.21 9.35 -0.06
C TYR A 73 -9.58 10.03 1.26
N GLU A 74 -9.13 9.49 2.39
CA GLU A 74 -9.49 9.99 3.71
C GLU A 74 -8.32 10.75 4.35
N GLY A 75 -8.49 11.23 5.57
CA GLY A 75 -7.40 11.87 6.32
C GLY A 75 -6.49 10.86 7.01
N CYS A 76 -5.64 11.38 7.90
CA CYS A 76 -4.78 10.56 8.75
C CYS A 76 -5.58 9.66 9.69
N GLY A 77 -5.04 8.49 10.03
CA GLY A 77 -5.69 7.56 10.96
C GLY A 77 -6.89 6.82 10.36
N LYS A 78 -7.18 7.03 9.08
CA LYS A 78 -8.28 6.39 8.36
C LYS A 78 -7.77 5.35 7.39
N GLN A 79 -8.55 4.27 7.23
CA GLN A 79 -8.20 3.20 6.32
C GLN A 79 -8.26 3.72 4.86
N ALA A 80 -7.22 3.41 4.09
CA ALA A 80 -7.20 3.68 2.67
C ALA A 80 -8.06 2.66 1.89
N VAL A 81 -8.09 2.78 0.57
CA VAL A 81 -8.95 1.97 -0.30
C VAL A 81 -8.31 0.63 -0.61
N HIS A 82 -7.11 0.66 -1.19
CA HIS A 82 -6.31 -0.52 -1.54
C HIS A 82 -4.88 -0.08 -1.85
N ILE A 83 -3.98 -1.06 -1.83
CA ILE A 83 -2.61 -0.95 -2.34
C ILE A 83 -2.61 -1.36 -3.80
N HIS A 84 -2.02 -0.55 -4.68
CA HIS A 84 -1.79 -0.90 -6.09
C HIS A 84 -0.34 -1.32 -6.28
N LEU A 85 -0.15 -2.58 -6.66
CA LEU A 85 1.14 -3.13 -7.06
C LEU A 85 1.13 -3.42 -8.56
N THR A 86 2.30 -3.33 -9.19
CA THR A 86 2.48 -3.73 -10.58
C THR A 86 3.23 -5.06 -10.65
N GLN A 87 3.03 -5.79 -11.74
CA GLN A 87 3.79 -7.03 -12.00
C GLN A 87 5.31 -6.76 -12.01
N GLN A 88 5.74 -5.62 -12.54
CA GLN A 88 7.15 -5.24 -12.57
C GLN A 88 7.73 -5.07 -11.16
N PHE A 89 7.00 -4.42 -10.24
CA PHE A 89 7.42 -4.33 -8.84
C PHE A 89 7.60 -5.72 -8.19
N LEU A 90 6.70 -6.67 -8.51
CA LEU A 90 6.72 -8.00 -7.90
C LEU A 90 7.82 -8.91 -8.46
N LEU A 91 8.07 -8.84 -9.77
CA LEU A 91 8.90 -9.83 -10.46
C LEU A 91 10.30 -9.31 -10.79
N GLU A 92 10.45 -8.01 -11.09
CA GLU A 92 11.70 -7.50 -11.66
C GLU A 92 12.75 -7.21 -10.58
N PRO A 93 14.03 -7.61 -10.76
CA PRO A 93 15.08 -7.39 -9.77
C PRO A 93 15.34 -5.91 -9.46
N PHE A 94 15.20 -5.03 -10.45
CA PHE A 94 15.44 -3.59 -10.28
C PHE A 94 14.55 -2.96 -9.20
N SER A 95 13.37 -3.56 -8.93
CA SER A 95 12.44 -3.08 -7.91
C SER A 95 13.09 -3.01 -6.53
N GLU A 96 13.97 -3.95 -6.19
CA GLU A 96 14.67 -3.96 -4.91
C GLU A 96 15.79 -2.93 -4.84
N THR A 97 16.38 -2.58 -5.99
CA THR A 97 17.37 -1.49 -6.08
C THR A 97 16.71 -0.12 -5.86
N LEU A 98 15.49 0.07 -6.38
CA LEU A 98 14.79 1.36 -6.29
C LEU A 98 14.02 1.53 -4.98
N TYR A 99 13.30 0.49 -4.55
CA TYR A 99 12.37 0.56 -3.41
C TYR A 99 12.86 -0.18 -2.17
N GLY A 100 14.03 -0.81 -2.26
CA GLY A 100 14.55 -1.67 -1.20
C GLY A 100 13.81 -3.00 -1.11
N ASN A 101 13.94 -3.67 0.03
CA ASN A 101 13.32 -4.98 0.25
C ASN A 101 11.80 -4.92 0.02
N ARG A 102 11.27 -5.75 -0.90
CA ARG A 102 9.84 -5.79 -1.25
C ARG A 102 8.92 -6.00 -0.05
N GLY A 103 9.35 -6.81 0.94
CA GLY A 103 8.58 -7.03 2.16
C GLY A 103 8.45 -5.77 3.01
N ARG A 104 9.52 -4.97 3.11
CA ARG A 104 9.49 -3.68 3.82
C ARG A 104 8.68 -2.63 3.06
N ALA A 105 8.85 -2.54 1.74
CA ALA A 105 8.03 -1.68 0.88
C ALA A 105 6.54 -2.05 1.00
N PHE A 106 6.21 -3.34 1.06
CA PHE A 106 4.84 -3.78 1.29
C PHE A 106 4.31 -3.40 2.69
N VAL A 107 5.14 -3.46 3.74
CA VAL A 107 4.74 -2.98 5.09
C VAL A 107 4.52 -1.47 5.12
N HIS A 108 5.31 -0.70 4.37
CA HIS A 108 5.13 0.74 4.19
C HIS A 108 3.74 1.06 3.62
N GLU A 109 3.39 0.44 2.48
CA GLU A 109 2.05 0.59 1.88
C GLU A 109 0.93 0.01 2.76
N TRP A 110 1.17 -1.07 3.49
CA TRP A 110 0.21 -1.61 4.45
C TRP A 110 -0.10 -0.64 5.59
N ALA A 111 0.90 0.12 6.04
CA ALA A 111 0.71 1.13 7.08
C ALA A 111 -0.11 2.32 6.56
N HIS A 112 0.10 2.73 5.31
CA HIS A 112 -0.80 3.66 4.61
C HIS A 112 -2.22 3.10 4.56
N LEU A 113 -2.38 1.85 4.14
CA LEU A 113 -3.67 1.21 4.01
C LEU A 113 -4.43 1.13 5.34
N ARG A 114 -3.82 0.60 6.39
CA ARG A 114 -4.53 0.28 7.64
C ARG A 114 -4.59 1.41 8.64
N TRP A 115 -3.55 2.23 8.70
CA TRP A 115 -3.41 3.26 9.73
C TRP A 115 -3.49 4.67 9.16
N GLY A 116 -3.64 4.82 7.84
CA GLY A 116 -3.69 6.12 7.19
C GLY A 116 -2.48 6.97 7.49
N LEU A 117 -1.29 6.35 7.49
CA LEU A 117 -0.04 7.09 7.55
C LEU A 117 0.17 7.84 6.23
N PHE A 118 1.04 8.84 6.24
CA PHE A 118 1.50 9.54 5.05
C PHE A 118 3.03 9.44 4.95
N ASN A 119 3.56 9.65 3.75
CA ASN A 119 5.01 9.66 3.55
C ASN A 119 5.68 10.73 4.41
N GLU A 120 6.85 10.41 4.97
CA GLU A 120 7.61 11.34 5.82
C GLU A 120 8.51 12.28 5.02
N TYR A 121 8.57 12.09 3.70
CA TYR A 121 9.29 12.96 2.78
C TYR A 121 8.32 13.87 2.03
N SER A 122 8.80 15.04 1.66
CA SER A 122 8.06 15.98 0.82
C SER A 122 7.82 15.38 -0.57
N ASP A 123 6.61 15.54 -1.09
CA ASP A 123 6.27 15.16 -2.46
C ASP A 123 6.30 16.41 -3.34
N GLU A 124 7.43 16.65 -4.00
CA GLU A 124 7.61 17.80 -4.89
C GLU A 124 6.73 17.73 -6.16
N ILE A 125 6.14 16.56 -6.46
CA ILE A 125 5.28 16.36 -7.62
C ILE A 125 3.82 16.66 -7.28
N THR A 126 3.34 16.19 -6.12
CA THR A 126 1.93 16.34 -5.73
C THR A 126 1.65 17.50 -4.76
N ASP A 127 2.67 18.00 -4.07
CA ASP A 127 2.59 19.13 -3.13
C ASP A 127 3.62 20.23 -3.52
N THR A 128 3.58 20.66 -4.79
CA THR A 128 4.54 21.63 -5.37
C THR A 128 4.68 22.92 -4.55
N ASP A 129 3.63 23.32 -3.85
CA ASP A 129 3.57 24.60 -3.14
C ASP A 129 4.08 24.49 -1.68
N ASN A 130 4.09 23.28 -1.10
CA ASN A 130 4.46 23.08 0.32
C ASN A 130 5.51 21.98 0.54
N ALA A 131 6.03 21.36 -0.52
CA ALA A 131 7.09 20.36 -0.44
C ALA A 131 8.37 20.94 0.19
N GLN A 132 8.53 20.70 1.49
CA GLN A 132 9.73 21.05 2.24
C GLN A 132 10.28 19.81 2.94
N SER A 133 11.55 19.51 2.71
CA SER A 133 12.26 18.44 3.41
C SER A 133 12.49 18.75 4.89
N PHE A 134 12.45 20.04 5.27
CA PHE A 134 12.69 20.51 6.63
C PHE A 134 11.75 21.66 7.00
N TYR A 135 11.37 21.74 8.28
CA TYR A 135 10.69 22.89 8.87
C TYR A 135 11.48 23.42 10.07
N TYR A 136 11.38 24.73 10.32
CA TYR A 136 11.98 25.32 11.51
C TYR A 136 11.05 25.15 12.72
N SER A 137 11.47 24.38 13.73
CA SER A 137 10.71 24.19 14.96
C SER A 137 10.86 25.43 15.84
N LEU A 138 9.77 26.20 16.02
CA LEU A 138 9.77 27.35 16.92
C LEU A 138 9.94 26.96 18.39
N GLU A 139 9.54 25.73 18.76
CA GLU A 139 9.67 25.22 20.13
C GLU A 139 11.12 24.87 20.47
N GLU A 140 11.83 24.18 19.57
CA GLU A 140 13.20 23.75 19.81
C GLU A 140 14.25 24.69 19.20
N GLN A 141 13.83 25.70 18.41
CA GLN A 141 14.69 26.63 17.69
C GLN A 141 15.68 25.92 16.74
N VAL A 142 15.30 24.75 16.20
CA VAL A 142 16.12 23.95 15.26
C VAL A 142 15.34 23.60 13.99
N TRP A 143 16.06 23.46 12.88
CA TRP A 143 15.51 22.81 11.68
C TRP A 143 15.32 21.33 11.92
N LYS A 144 14.12 20.82 11.66
CA LYS A 144 13.76 19.41 11.77
C LYS A 144 13.34 18.88 10.42
N SER A 145 13.64 17.61 10.16
CA SER A 145 13.07 16.92 9.00
C SER A 145 11.55 16.88 9.13
N THR A 146 10.86 17.02 8.01
CA THR A 146 9.43 16.74 7.95
C THR A 146 9.19 15.32 8.46
N ARG A 147 8.18 15.16 9.31
CA ARG A 147 7.74 13.88 9.87
C ARG A 147 6.27 13.70 9.52
N SER A 148 5.82 12.45 9.43
CA SER A 148 4.41 12.15 9.25
C SER A 148 3.58 12.81 10.37
N SER A 149 2.84 13.88 10.01
CA SER A 149 1.98 14.63 10.91
C SER A 149 0.55 14.58 10.38
N CYS A 150 -0.38 14.13 11.22
CA CYS A 150 -1.78 13.83 10.87
C CYS A 150 -2.67 15.04 10.48
N LYS A 151 -2.12 16.19 10.07
CA LYS A 151 -2.86 17.46 9.96
C LYS A 151 -3.32 17.85 8.55
N GLN A 152 -3.51 16.92 7.61
CA GLN A 152 -4.00 17.27 6.27
C GLN A 152 -5.25 16.44 5.90
N GLU A 153 -6.40 17.13 5.84
CA GLU A 153 -7.66 16.62 5.29
C GLU A 153 -7.78 17.06 3.82
N LEU A 154 -7.95 16.12 2.89
CA LEU A 154 -8.25 16.41 1.48
C LEU A 154 -9.50 15.65 1.02
N ALA A 155 -10.34 16.34 0.26
CA ALA A 155 -11.73 15.96 -0.04
C ALA A 155 -11.88 14.93 -1.20
N LYS A 156 -12.94 14.11 -1.10
CA LYS A 156 -13.27 12.92 -1.93
C LYS A 156 -13.89 13.23 -3.32
N LYS A 157 -13.69 12.31 -4.29
CA LYS A 157 -14.61 12.06 -5.44
C LYS A 157 -14.65 10.55 -5.83
N PRO A 158 -15.77 10.02 -6.39
CA PRO A 158 -16.06 8.57 -6.35
C PRO A 158 -15.98 7.77 -7.69
N SER A 159 -15.88 6.44 -7.50
CA SER A 159 -16.40 5.28 -8.28
C SER A 159 -15.70 4.75 -9.55
N LEU A 160 -15.56 3.41 -9.67
CA LEU A 160 -16.38 2.46 -10.48
C LEU A 160 -15.83 1.01 -10.39
N ALA A 161 -16.65 -0.02 -10.68
CA ALA A 161 -16.57 -1.43 -10.23
C ALA A 161 -16.19 -2.50 -11.31
N TYR A 162 -15.66 -3.68 -10.91
CA TYR A 162 -15.15 -4.84 -11.73
C TYR A 162 -14.94 -6.23 -11.01
N GLN A 163 -15.92 -7.15 -10.98
CA GLN A 163 -15.82 -8.43 -10.22
C GLN A 163 -14.61 -9.39 -10.52
N SER A 164 -14.12 -10.15 -9.52
CA SER A 164 -13.17 -11.30 -9.69
C SER A 164 -13.24 -12.40 -8.58
N ARG A 165 -12.41 -13.47 -8.68
CA ARG A 165 -12.51 -14.77 -7.97
C ARG A 165 -11.31 -15.15 -7.05
N LYS A 166 -11.50 -15.90 -5.92
CA LYS A 166 -10.61 -16.11 -4.72
C LYS A 166 -9.99 -17.49 -4.58
N LEU A 167 -8.79 -17.55 -3.99
CA LEU A 167 -8.25 -18.69 -3.25
C LEU A 167 -8.31 -18.41 -1.73
N THR A 168 -9.21 -19.14 -1.06
CA THR A 168 -9.34 -19.52 0.36
C THR A 168 -9.12 -18.47 1.47
N GLU A 169 -9.86 -18.67 2.57
CA GLU A 169 -10.27 -17.73 3.62
C GLU A 169 -9.57 -18.03 4.96
N VAL A 170 -9.27 -17.03 5.82
CA VAL A 170 -9.40 -17.09 7.31
C VAL A 170 -9.16 -15.67 7.92
N SER A 171 -9.95 -15.34 8.95
CA SER A 171 -10.01 -14.12 9.76
C SER A 171 -8.77 -13.77 10.60
N LEU A 172 -8.62 -12.47 10.89
CA LEU A 172 -7.67 -11.90 11.87
C LEU A 172 -8.41 -11.44 13.13
N LEU A 173 -7.80 -11.74 14.27
CA LEU A 173 -8.18 -11.24 15.60
C LEU A 173 -7.23 -10.11 15.96
N ASP A 174 -7.77 -8.94 16.27
CA ASP A 174 -7.07 -7.91 17.02
C ASP A 174 -7.14 -8.31 18.50
N SER A 175 -6.01 -8.61 19.14
CA SER A 175 -5.96 -8.73 20.60
C SER A 175 -5.85 -7.32 21.18
N TYR A 176 -6.93 -6.84 21.78
CA TYR A 176 -6.92 -5.67 22.68
C TYR A 176 -6.03 -5.92 23.90
#